data_AF-A0A7X7ZH76-F1
#
_entry.id   AF-A0A7X7ZH76-F1
#
_cell.length_a   1.000
_cell.length_b   1.000
_cell.length_c   1.000
_cell.angle_alpha   90.00
_cell.angle_beta   90.00
_cell.angle_gamma   90.00
#
_symmetry.space_group_name_H-M   'P 1'
#
loop_
_entity.id
_entity.type
_entity.pdbx_description
1 polymer ?
#
loop_
_entity_poly.entity_id
_entity_poly.type
_entity_poly.pdbx_seq_one_letter_code
_entity_poly.pdbx_strand_id
1 'polypeptide(L)'
;ANGVEPLAHMELVRLALPRRVFTLSQVNYAIDRIDWLYQQRRLIGGMQWVEEPEILRFFYGRLAPITGWPAQLVSRFRADFGDSL
;
A
#
# COMPACT_ATOMS: atom_id res chain seq x y z
N ALA A 1 -16.11 10.46 -23.56
CA ALA A 1 -16.57 10.70 -22.19
C ALA A 1 -17.60 9.62 -21.81
N ASN A 2 -17.20 8.34 -21.79
CA ASN A 2 -18.14 7.22 -21.68
C ASN A 2 -18.03 6.46 -20.35
N GLY A 3 -17.31 6.98 -19.34
CA GLY A 3 -17.26 6.41 -17.98
C GLY A 3 -16.70 4.99 -17.86
N VAL A 4 -16.37 4.31 -18.96
CA VAL A 4 -15.82 2.95 -18.95
C VAL A 4 -14.35 3.03 -18.52
N GLU A 5 -14.08 2.54 -17.32
CA GLU A 5 -12.73 2.44 -16.77
C GLU A 5 -12.24 0.98 -16.92
N PRO A 6 -11.44 0.68 -17.96
CA PRO A 6 -10.95 -0.67 -18.20
C PRO A 6 -10.06 -1.12 -17.03
N LEU A 7 -10.18 -2.38 -16.67
CA LEU A 7 -9.28 -3.00 -15.69
C LEU A 7 -7.84 -2.86 -16.17
N ALA A 8 -6.96 -2.39 -15.31
CA ALA A 8 -5.55 -2.23 -15.65
C ALA A 8 -4.97 -3.60 -16.01
N HIS A 9 -4.26 -3.67 -17.15
CA HIS A 9 -3.60 -4.93 -17.54
C HIS A 9 -2.47 -5.32 -16.57
N MET A 10 -2.01 -4.37 -15.76
CA MET A 10 -0.98 -4.57 -14.76
C MET A 10 -1.39 -3.85 -13.46
N GLU A 11 -1.38 -4.58 -12.36
CA GLU A 11 -1.60 -4.05 -11.01
C GLU A 11 -0.27 -3.55 -10.45
N LEU A 12 0.10 -2.31 -10.77
CA LEU A 12 1.38 -1.71 -10.40
C LEU A 12 1.23 -0.63 -9.33
N VAL A 13 2.15 -0.64 -8.37
CA VAL A 13 2.35 0.46 -7.42
C VAL A 13 3.50 1.33 -7.90
N ARG A 14 3.25 2.63 -8.10
CA ARG A 14 4.26 3.59 -8.57
C ARG A 14 5.02 4.22 -7.39
N LEU A 15 6.33 4.02 -7.33
CA LEU A 15 7.24 4.77 -6.46
C LEU A 15 7.73 6.03 -7.18
N ALA A 16 7.04 7.16 -6.97
CA ALA A 16 7.41 8.44 -7.59
C ALA A 16 8.40 9.22 -6.72
N LEU A 17 9.62 9.44 -7.21
CA LEU A 17 10.66 10.24 -6.53
C LEU A 17 10.80 11.65 -7.14
N PRO A 18 10.29 12.69 -6.46
CA PRO A 18 10.58 14.08 -6.75
C PRO A 18 12.08 14.41 -6.84
N ARG A 19 12.44 15.24 -7.83
CA ARG A 19 13.84 15.63 -8.08
C ARG A 19 14.38 16.51 -6.94
N ARG A 20 15.56 16.16 -6.42
CA ARG A 20 16.30 16.91 -5.39
C ARG A 20 15.57 17.09 -4.05
N VAL A 21 14.58 16.26 -3.76
CA VAL A 21 13.81 16.32 -2.50
C VAL A 21 14.35 15.31 -1.48
N PHE A 22 14.68 14.10 -1.92
CA PHE A 22 15.07 13.01 -1.03
C PHE A 22 16.58 12.83 -0.92
N THR A 23 17.06 12.54 0.29
CA THR A 23 18.42 12.10 0.55
C THR A 23 18.56 10.59 0.33
N LEU A 24 19.81 10.11 0.22
CA LEU A 24 20.08 8.67 0.13
C LEU A 24 19.57 7.91 1.36
N SER A 25 19.67 8.48 2.55
CA SER A 25 19.18 7.85 3.78
C SER A 25 17.66 7.63 3.76
N GLN A 26 16.89 8.58 3.22
CA GLN A 26 15.44 8.44 3.08
C GLN A 26 15.06 7.35 2.07
N VAL A 27 15.82 7.24 0.97
CA VAL A 27 15.62 6.19 -0.02
C VAL A 27 15.99 4.82 0.55
N ASN A 28 17.12 4.69 1.25
CA ASN A 28 17.52 3.44 1.90
C ASN A 28 16.49 2.99 2.94
N TYR A 29 15.98 3.93 3.75
CA TYR A 29 14.89 3.63 4.68
C TYR A 29 13.65 3.07 3.97
N ALA A 30 13.24 3.67 2.84
CA ALA A 30 12.12 3.15 2.06
C ALA A 30 12.40 1.74 1.49
N ILE A 31 13.63 1.48 1.01
CA ILE A 31 14.05 0.16 0.53
C ILE A 31 13.91 -0.88 1.64
N ASP A 32 14.46 -0.61 2.82
CA ASP A 32 14.42 -1.55 3.96
C ASP A 32 12.97 -1.88 4.37
N ARG A 33 12.08 -0.87 4.39
CA ARG A 33 10.66 -1.08 4.74
C ARG A 33 9.91 -1.88 3.66
N ILE A 34 10.18 -1.60 2.39
CA ILE A 34 9.51 -2.28 1.26
C ILE A 34 9.98 -3.73 1.15
N ASP A 35 11.29 -3.99 1.33
CA ASP A 35 11.82 -5.35 1.34
C ASP A 35 11.19 -6.17 2.48
N TRP A 36 11.15 -5.62 3.70
CA TRP A 36 10.48 -6.29 4.81
C TRP A 36 9.01 -6.61 4.51
N LEU A 37 8.26 -5.65 3.96
CA LEU A 37 6.85 -5.86 3.57
C LEU A 37 6.72 -6.96 2.53
N TYR A 38 7.64 -7.02 1.55
CA TYR A 38 7.67 -8.06 0.53
C TYR A 38 7.89 -9.45 1.14
N GLN A 39 8.74 -9.58 2.16
CA GLN A 39 8.90 -10.84 2.89
C GLN A 39 7.62 -11.26 3.63
N GLN A 40 6.84 -10.29 4.12
CA GLN A 40 5.57 -10.53 4.81
C GLN A 40 4.34 -10.61 3.87
N ARG A 41 4.52 -10.58 2.54
CA ARG A 41 3.41 -10.49 1.55
C ARG A 41 2.30 -11.51 1.70
N ARG A 42 2.58 -12.68 2.29
CA ARG A 42 1.57 -13.74 2.55
C ARG A 42 0.58 -13.37 3.65
N LEU A 43 0.92 -12.42 4.51
CA LEU A 43 0.01 -11.88 5.51
C LEU A 43 -0.97 -10.89 4.88
N ILE A 44 -0.61 -10.24 3.77
CA ILE A 44 -1.44 -9.19 3.14
C ILE A 44 -2.64 -9.84 2.44
N GLY A 45 -3.84 -9.53 2.91
CA GLY A 45 -5.10 -9.98 2.32
C GLY A 45 -5.68 -8.98 1.33
N GLY A 46 -6.78 -9.38 0.68
CA GLY A 46 -7.53 -8.51 -0.22
C GLY A 46 -8.25 -7.37 0.50
N MET A 47 -8.65 -6.37 -0.29
CA MET A 47 -9.48 -5.24 0.10
C MET A 47 -10.82 -5.30 -0.65
N GLN A 48 -11.86 -4.72 -0.06
CA GLN A 48 -13.18 -4.58 -0.67
C GLN A 48 -13.67 -3.14 -0.57
N TRP A 49 -14.52 -2.71 -1.50
CA TRP A 49 -15.18 -1.41 -1.44
C TRP A 49 -16.17 -1.35 -0.28
N VAL A 50 -16.07 -0.28 0.51
CA VAL A 50 -17.11 0.16 1.46
C VAL A 50 -17.99 1.21 0.82
N GLU A 51 -17.38 2.09 0.04
CA GLU A 51 -18.03 3.17 -0.70
C GLU A 51 -17.33 3.28 -2.05
N GLU A 52 -18.07 3.00 -3.13
CA GLU A 52 -17.57 3.08 -4.51
C GLU A 52 -18.34 4.18 -5.27
N PRO A 53 -17.75 5.37 -5.43
CA PRO A 53 -18.32 6.45 -6.22
C PRO A 53 -18.31 6.14 -7.72
N GLU A 54 -19.33 6.59 -8.45
CA GLU A 54 -19.43 6.38 -9.91
C GLU A 54 -18.32 7.06 -10.71
N ILE A 55 -17.72 8.14 -10.17
CA ILE A 55 -16.63 8.88 -10.78
C ILE A 55 -15.45 9.00 -9.82
N LEU A 56 -14.22 8.97 -10.37
CA LEU A 56 -12.99 9.16 -9.60
C LEU A 56 -12.87 8.20 -8.39
N ARG A 57 -13.27 6.94 -8.57
CA ARG A 57 -13.29 5.92 -7.51
C ARG A 57 -11.95 5.73 -6.79
N PHE A 58 -10.83 5.94 -7.48
CA PHE A 58 -9.49 5.85 -6.88
C PHE A 58 -9.15 7.02 -5.93
N PHE A 59 -9.84 8.16 -6.08
CA PHE A 59 -9.61 9.34 -5.24
C PHE A 59 -10.56 9.40 -4.05
N TYR A 60 -11.83 9.03 -4.26
CA TYR A 60 -12.87 9.19 -3.25
C TYR A 60 -13.37 7.87 -2.67
N GLY A 61 -13.15 6.75 -3.36
CA GLY A 61 -13.64 5.47 -2.89
C GLY A 61 -12.93 5.01 -1.63
N ARG A 62 -13.68 4.33 -0.77
CA ARG A 62 -13.19 3.82 0.51
C ARG A 62 -13.08 2.31 0.46
N LEU A 63 -11.94 1.79 0.89
CA LEU A 63 -11.67 0.36 0.96
C LEU A 63 -11.59 -0.09 2.43
N ALA A 64 -12.04 -1.31 2.68
CA ALA A 64 -11.83 -2.02 3.94
C ALA A 64 -11.13 -3.36 3.67
N PRO A 65 -10.30 -3.84 4.61
CA PRO A 65 -9.70 -5.15 4.50
C PRO A 65 -10.77 -6.25 4.59
N ILE A 66 -10.64 -7.29 3.76
CA ILE A 66 -11.57 -8.43 3.78
C ILE A 66 -11.40 -9.27 5.07
N THR A 67 -10.18 -9.27 5.62
CA THR A 67 -9.82 -10.02 6.82
C THR A 67 -9.07 -9.13 7.82
N GLY A 68 -8.80 -9.64 9.03
CA GLY A 68 -8.02 -8.94 10.06
C GLY A 68 -6.52 -8.80 9.76
N TRP A 69 -6.09 -8.92 8.50
CA TRP A 69 -4.68 -8.89 8.12
C TRP A 69 -3.92 -7.62 8.52
N PRO A 70 -4.51 -6.40 8.53
CA PRO A 70 -3.75 -5.21 8.91
C PRO A 70 -3.30 -5.28 10.38
N ALA A 71 -4.14 -5.80 11.27
CA ALA A 71 -3.78 -5.97 12.67
C ALA A 71 -2.65 -7.00 12.85
N GLN A 72 -2.69 -8.10 12.08
CA GLN A 72 -1.64 -9.11 12.08
C GLN A 72 -0.31 -8.54 11.57
N LEU A 73 -0.35 -7.75 10.49
CA LEU A 73 0.83 -7.09 9.94
C LEU A 73 1.44 -6.09 10.92
N VAL A 74 0.61 -5.29 11.60
CA VAL A 74 1.07 -4.35 12.64
C VAL A 74 1.69 -5.10 13.82
N SER A 75 1.08 -6.20 14.26
CA SER A 75 1.66 -7.04 15.31
C SER A 75 3.01 -7.62 14.90
N ARG A 76 3.14 -8.08 13.65
CA ARG A 76 4.40 -8.59 13.10
C ARG A 76 5.47 -7.50 13.00
N PHE A 77 5.08 -6.31 12.55
CA PHE A 77 5.98 -5.15 12.48
C PHE A 77 6.55 -4.79 13.85
N ARG A 78 5.70 -4.71 14.88
CA ARG A 78 6.13 -4.43 16.25
C ARG A 78 7.01 -5.54 16.84
N ALA A 79 6.76 -6.80 16.49
CA ALA A 79 7.60 -7.91 16.94
C ALA A 79 9.02 -7.84 16.32
N ASP A 80 9.12 -7.45 15.05
CA ASP A 80 10.40 -7.41 14.33
C ASP A 80 11.21 -6.12 14.60
N PHE A 81 10.55 -4.97 14.82
CA PHE A 81 11.21 -3.67 14.99
C PHE A 81 11.07 -3.04 16.40
N GLY A 82 10.25 -3.64 17.28
CA GLY A 82 9.99 -3.09 18.62
C GLY A 82 9.31 -1.72 18.60
N ASP A 83 9.60 -0.90 19.61
CA ASP A 83 9.24 0.52 19.67
C ASP A 83 10.31 1.43 19.04
N SER A 84 11.30 0.87 18.35
CA SER A 84 12.37 1.64 17.71
C SER A 84 11.89 2.20 16.37
N LEU A 85 11.20 3.33 16.45
CA LEU A 85 11.04 4.31 15.38
C LEU A 85 12.02 5.47 15.60
#